data_AF-A0A2D5MLN5-F1
#
_entry.id   AF-A0A2D5MLN5-F1
#
_cell.length_a   1.000
_cell.length_b   1.000
_cell.length_c   1.000
_cell.angle_alpha   90.00
_cell.angle_beta   90.00
_cell.angle_gamma   90.00
#
_symmetry.space_group_name_H-M   'P 1'
#
loop_
_entity.id
_entity.type
_entity.pdbx_description
1 polymer ?
#
loop_
_entity_poly.entity_id
_entity_poly.type
_entity_poly.pdbx_seq_one_letter_code
_entity_poly.pdbx_strand_id
1 'polypeptide(L)' 'MSELNNLNDLVENINKCCEALAERNGITLPPVGGYVKLPNEFGGSWSFLPGKGEYREKDGVMQWYLT' A
#
# COMPACT_ATOMS: atom_id res chain seq x y z
N MET A 1 -35.06 17.53 -0.49
CA MET A 1 -34.11 17.87 0.60
C MET A 1 -33.16 16.72 0.93
N SER A 2 -33.53 15.45 0.68
CA SER A 2 -32.65 14.28 0.87
C SER A 2 -31.58 14.12 -0.21
N GLU A 3 -31.90 14.37 -1.48
CA GLU A 3 -30.97 14.18 -2.60
C GLU A 3 -29.79 15.16 -2.59
N LEU A 4 -30.02 16.39 -2.12
CA LEU A 4 -28.97 17.40 -2.00
C LEU A 4 -27.96 17.04 -0.90
N ASN A 5 -28.43 16.43 0.21
CA ASN A 5 -27.55 15.94 1.28
C ASN A 5 -26.68 14.79 0.78
N ASN A 6 -27.26 13.85 0.03
CA ASN A 6 -26.51 12.76 -0.58
C ASN A 6 -25.43 13.25 -1.56
N LEU A 7 -25.68 14.34 -2.29
CA LEU A 7 -24.71 14.91 -3.22
C LEU A 7 -23.54 15.56 -2.47
N ASN A 8 -23.83 16.29 -1.38
CA ASN A 8 -22.79 16.88 -0.54
C ASN A 8 -21.90 15.81 0.10
N ASP A 9 -22.49 14.71 0.58
CA ASP A 9 -21.75 13.58 1.16
C ASP A 9 -20.83 12.92 0.12
N LEU A 10 -21.30 12.77 -1.12
CA LEU A 10 -20.50 12.23 -2.22
C LEU A 10 -19.32 13.14 -2.56
N VAL A 11 -19.54 14.46 -2.61
CA VAL A 11 -18.48 15.44 -2.87
C VAL A 11 -17.43 15.43 -1.76
N GLU A 12 -17.85 15.34 -0.50
CA GLU A 12 -16.94 15.24 0.64
C GLU A 12 -16.07 13.97 0.57
N ASN A 13 -16.68 12.83 0.23
CA ASN A 13 -15.95 11.57 0.07
C ASN A 13 -14.94 11.60 -1.08
N ILE A 14 -15.29 12.23 -2.21
CA ILE A 14 -14.37 12.41 -3.34
C ILE A 14 -13.19 13.28 -2.92
N ASN A 15 -13.44 14.39 -2.22
CA ASN A 15 -12.37 15.28 -1.75
C ASN A 15 -11.41 14.57 -0.78
N LYS A 16 -11.92 13.79 0.17
CA LYS A 16 -11.08 12.96 1.07
C LYS A 16 -10.23 11.95 0.31
N CYS A 17 -10.77 11.31 -0.73
CA CYS A 17 -9.99 10.41 -1.58
C CYS A 17 -8.89 11.17 -2.35
N CYS A 18 -9.21 12.33 -2.91
CA CYS A 18 -8.24 13.17 -3.61
C CYS A 18 -7.14 13.68 -2.67
N GLU A 19 -7.49 14.10 -1.45
CA GLU A 19 -6.55 14.49 -0.40
C GLU A 19 -5.65 13.32 0.00
N ALA A 20 -6.20 12.13 0.25
CA ALA A 20 -5.41 10.94 0.57
C ALA A 20 -4.46 10.53 -0.57
N LEU A 21 -4.87 10.75 -1.83
CA LEU A 21 -4.02 10.53 -2.99
C LEU A 21 -2.95 11.62 -3.16
N ALA A 22 -3.27 12.87 -2.86
CA ALA A 22 -2.36 14.01 -2.93
C ALA A 22 -1.34 14.02 -1.77
N GLU A 23 -1.74 13.59 -0.57
CA GLU A 23 -0.89 13.36 0.60
C GLU A 23 0.03 12.15 0.43
N ARG A 24 -0.23 11.31 -0.59
CA ARG A 24 0.64 10.22 -1.00
C ARG A 24 1.90 10.80 -1.69
N ASN A 25 2.72 11.49 -0.89
CA ASN A 25 4.06 11.93 -1.22
C ASN A 25 4.94 10.70 -1.46
N GLY A 26 4.92 10.20 -2.70
CA GLY A 26 5.66 9.04 -3.14
C GLY A 26 4.87 7.74 -3.04
N ILE A 27 5.04 6.90 -4.06
CA ILE A 27 4.73 5.48 -3.94
C ILE A 27 5.81 4.91 -3.03
N THR A 28 5.53 4.79 -1.73
CA THR A 28 6.40 4.02 -0.83
C THR A 28 6.57 2.65 -1.44
N LEU A 29 7.82 2.29 -1.77
CA LEU A 29 8.11 0.99 -2.33
C LEU A 29 7.68 -0.08 -1.33
N PRO A 30 7.06 -1.18 -1.79
CA PRO A 30 6.64 -2.25 -0.90
C PRO A 30 7.86 -2.76 -0.12
N PRO A 31 7.70 -3.21 1.13
CA PRO A 31 8.82 -3.74 1.90
C PRO A 31 9.45 -4.91 1.15
N VAL A 32 10.79 -5.00 1.17
CA VAL A 32 11.49 -6.11 0.53
C VAL A 32 11.21 -7.39 1.30
N GLY A 33 10.51 -8.33 0.67
CA GLY A 33 10.09 -9.58 1.29
C GLY A 33 8.75 -10.06 0.75
N GLY A 34 8.13 -10.97 1.48
CA GLY A 34 6.84 -11.53 1.10
C GLY A 34 6.10 -12.12 2.29
N TYR A 35 4.77 -12.17 2.16
CA TYR A 35 3.94 -12.91 3.11
C TYR A 35 3.96 -14.40 2.77
N VAL A 36 4.25 -15.22 3.76
CA VAL A 36 4.15 -16.68 3.66
C VAL A 36 3.14 -17.17 4.68
N LYS A 37 2.45 -18.27 4.34
CA LYS A 37 1.56 -18.95 5.25
C LYS A 37 2.36 -19.98 6.03
N LEU A 38 2.61 -19.71 7.31
CA LEU A 38 3.27 -20.65 8.22
C LEU A 38 2.24 -21.63 8.78
N PRO A 39 2.42 -22.95 8.62
CA PRO A 39 1.47 -23.93 9.15
C PRO A 39 1.43 -23.89 10.68
N ASN A 40 0.23 -24.04 11.24
CA ASN A 40 -0.03 -24.18 12.68
C ASN A 40 -1.23 -25.12 12.87
N GLU A 41 -1.61 -25.38 14.12
CA GLU A 41 -2.72 -26.28 14.48
C GLU A 41 -4.09 -25.85 13.93
N PHE A 42 -4.23 -24.60 13.47
CA PHE A 42 -5.45 -24.01 12.91
C PHE A 42 -5.42 -23.87 11.38
N GLY A 43 -4.51 -24.55 10.68
CA GLY A 43 -4.41 -24.50 9.22
C GLY A 43 -3.55 -23.35 8.67
N GLY A 44 -2.83 -22.64 9.54
CA GLY A 44 -1.71 -21.73 9.23
C GLY A 44 -2.00 -20.23 9.41
N SER A 45 -0.96 -19.47 9.73
CA SER A 45 -0.98 -18.02 9.90
C SER A 45 -0.09 -17.31 8.88
N TRP A 46 -0.54 -16.17 8.37
CA TRP A 46 0.27 -15.33 7.49
C TRP A 46 1.33 -14.59 8.30
N SER A 47 2.57 -14.59 7.81
CA SER A 47 3.68 -13.85 8.42
C SER A 47 4.54 -13.24 7.32
N PHE A 48 4.98 -11.99 7.52
CA PHE A 48 5.89 -11.34 6.60
C PHE A 48 7.32 -11.82 6.86
N LEU A 49 7.99 -12.30 5.82
CA LEU A 49 9.41 -12.62 5.86
C LEU A 49 10.19 -11.52 5.12
N PRO A 50 11.12 -10.81 5.80
CA PRO A 50 11.97 -9.84 5.13
C PRO A 50 12.88 -10.53 4.11
N GLY A 51 12.95 -9.97 2.92
CA GLY A 51 13.83 -10.43 1.85
C GLY A 51 15.26 -9.92 2.04
N LYS A 52 16.23 -10.61 1.43
CA LYS A 52 17.66 -10.24 1.46
C LYS A 52 18.02 -9.24 0.36
N GLY A 53 17.20 -8.23 0.17
CA GLY A 53 17.46 -7.26 -0.89
C GLY A 53 17.14 -5.86 -0.47
N GLU A 54 17.48 -4.93 -1.33
CA GLU A 54 17.22 -3.52 -1.13
C GLU A 54 16.85 -2.85 -2.45
N TYR A 55 16.12 -1.75 -2.34
CA TYR A 55 15.89 -0.90 -3.49
C TYR A 55 17.04 0.08 -3.66
N ARG A 56 17.56 0.16 -4.87
CA ARG A 56 18.56 1.17 -5.26
C ARG A 56 18.04 1.91 -6.49
N GLU A 57 18.25 3.22 -6.52
CA GLU A 57 17.98 4.00 -7.72
C GLU A 57 19.04 3.70 -8.79
N LYS A 58 18.59 3.38 -10.00
CA LYS A 58 19.45 3.24 -11.17
C LYS A 58 18.72 3.83 -12.38
N ASP A 59 19.39 4.74 -13.07
CA ASP A 59 18.87 5.43 -14.26
C ASP A 59 17.52 6.14 -14.02
N GLY A 60 17.33 6.71 -12.82
CA GLY A 60 16.09 7.42 -12.43
C GLY A 60 14.94 6.49 -12.02
N VAL A 61 15.19 5.18 -11.88
CA VAL A 61 14.18 4.18 -11.50
C VAL A 61 14.65 3.38 -10.30
N MET A 62 13.75 3.17 -9.32
CA MET A 62 14.02 2.30 -8.18
C MET A 62 13.97 0.83 -8.59
N GLN A 63 15.08 0.11 -8.43
CA GLN A 63 15.25 -1.29 -8.81
C GLN A 63 15.61 -2.13 -7.58
N TRP A 64 15.12 -3.38 -7.54
CA TRP A 64 15.46 -4.34 -6.49
C TRP A 64 16.79 -5.02 -6.77
N TYR A 65 17.64 -5.15 -5.74
CA TYR A 65 18.92 -5.85 -5.78
C TYR A 65 19.02 -6.87 -4.65
N LEU A 66 19.56 -8.05 -4.97
CA LEU A 66 19.95 -9.05 -3.97
C LEU A 66 21.27 -8.62 -3.31
N THR A 67 21.34 -8.67 -1.97
CA THR A 67 22.55 -8.39 -1.19
C THR A 67 23.41 -9.62 -0.92
#